data_AF-I4W197-F1
#
_entry.id   AF-I4W197-F1
#
_cell.length_a   1.000
_cell.length_b   1.000
_cell.length_c   1.000
_cell.angle_alpha   90.00
_cell.angle_beta   90.00
_cell.angle_gamma   90.00
#
_symmetry.space_group_name_H-M   'P 1'
#
loop_
_entity.id
_entity.type
_entity.pdbx_description
1 polymer ?
#
loop_
_entity_poly.entity_id
_entity_poly.type
_entity_poly.pdbx_seq_one_letter_code
_entity_poly.pdbx_strand_id
1 'polypeptide(L)'
;MGAISCRGDGYLRTLLIQGARSSLQRAKAVATEKATPEQRWIRSLAARLSFGKVLVAIANKHARQLWVMLAHDVDYDPCASQRHPMHRLTQLA
;
A
#
# COMPACT_ATOMS: atom_id res chain seq x y z
N MET A 1 -8.43 25.50 -28.37
CA MET A 1 -9.16 25.08 -27.16
C MET A 1 -8.70 23.65 -26.80
N GLY A 2 -7.57 23.51 -26.10
CA GLY A 2 -7.03 22.19 -25.74
C GLY A 2 -7.68 21.68 -24.45
N ALA A 3 -8.26 20.49 -24.50
CA ALA A 3 -9.05 19.90 -23.43
C ALA A 3 -8.29 19.79 -22.10
N ILE A 4 -9.04 19.97 -21.02
CA ILE A 4 -8.62 19.92 -19.64
C ILE A 4 -8.10 18.51 -19.33
N SER A 5 -6.79 18.32 -19.27
CA SER A 5 -6.18 17.05 -18.84
C SER A 5 -6.55 16.78 -17.38
N CYS A 6 -7.44 15.82 -17.15
CA CYS A 6 -7.64 15.19 -15.85
C CYS A 6 -6.44 14.28 -15.56
N ARG A 7 -5.42 14.86 -14.92
CA ARG A 7 -4.05 14.34 -14.66
C ARG A 7 -3.98 13.07 -13.78
N GLY A 8 -4.60 11.98 -14.21
CA GLY A 8 -4.44 10.66 -13.64
C GLY A 8 -5.32 9.63 -14.35
N ASP A 9 -4.71 8.57 -14.87
CA ASP A 9 -5.40 7.49 -15.55
C ASP A 9 -6.45 6.83 -14.62
N GLY A 10 -7.73 6.95 -15.01
CA GLY A 10 -8.86 6.34 -14.29
C GLY A 10 -8.79 4.82 -14.28
N TYR A 11 -8.20 4.22 -15.31
CA TYR A 11 -7.99 2.79 -15.40
C TYR A 11 -6.95 2.33 -14.37
N LEU A 12 -5.79 2.99 -14.30
CA LEU A 12 -4.78 2.72 -13.28
C LEU A 12 -5.33 2.83 -11.86
N ARG A 13 -6.13 3.87 -11.57
CA ARG A 13 -6.80 4.00 -10.26
C ARG A 13 -7.69 2.79 -9.98
N THR A 14 -8.44 2.33 -10.98
CA THR A 14 -9.32 1.17 -10.85
C THR A 14 -8.52 -0.08 -10.53
N LEU A 15 -7.43 -0.33 -11.26
CA LEU A 15 -6.52 -1.46 -11.01
C LEU A 15 -5.94 -1.42 -9.60
N LEU A 16 -5.47 -0.26 -9.14
CA LEU A 16 -4.94 -0.09 -7.78
C LEU A 16 -6.00 -0.39 -6.71
N ILE A 17 -7.26 -0.02 -6.94
CA ILE A 17 -8.35 -0.33 -6.00
C ILE A 17 -8.71 -1.82 -6.00
N GLN A 18 -8.64 -2.51 -7.14
CA GLN A 18 -8.79 -3.97 -7.19
C GLN A 18 -7.64 -4.67 -6.48
N GLY A 19 -6.40 -4.22 -6.71
CA GLY A 19 -5.21 -4.71 -6.00
C GLY A 19 -5.29 -4.46 -4.50
N ALA A 20 -5.82 -3.32 -4.08
CA ALA A 20 -6.07 -3.04 -2.67
C ALA A 20 -7.07 -4.01 -2.03
N ARG A 21 -8.12 -4.41 -2.77
CA ARG A 21 -9.10 -5.39 -2.29
C ARG A 21 -8.47 -6.77 -2.08
N SER A 22 -7.69 -7.25 -3.06
CA SER A 22 -7.02 -8.55 -2.95
C SER A 22 -5.98 -8.55 -1.81
N SER A 23 -5.22 -7.47 -1.65
CA SER A 23 -4.28 -7.32 -0.53
C SER A 23 -4.97 -7.29 0.83
N LEU A 24 -6.11 -6.61 0.94
CA LEU A 24 -6.90 -6.62 2.18
C LEU A 24 -7.45 -8.01 2.49
N GLN A 25 -7.94 -8.74 1.48
CA GLN A 25 -8.41 -10.12 1.65
C GLN A 25 -7.26 -11.03 2.08
N ARG A 26 -6.09 -10.92 1.45
CA ARG A 26 -4.87 -11.66 1.83
C ARG A 26 -4.47 -11.37 3.28
N ALA A 27 -4.46 -10.09 3.68
CA ALA A 27 -4.10 -9.68 5.04
C ALA A 27 -5.08 -10.21 6.11
N LYS A 28 -6.33 -10.45 5.75
CA LYS A 28 -7.32 -11.09 6.64
C LYS A 28 -7.14 -12.61 6.72
N ALA A 29 -6.75 -13.25 5.62
CA ALA A 29 -6.61 -14.70 5.52
C ALA A 29 -5.32 -15.28 6.14
N VAL A 30 -4.25 -14.48 6.20
CA VAL A 30 -2.95 -14.92 6.76
C VAL A 30 -2.96 -14.86 8.29
N ALA A 31 -2.40 -15.90 8.93
CA ALA A 31 -2.20 -15.94 10.38
C ALA A 31 -1.28 -14.79 10.84
N THR A 32 -1.60 -14.18 11.99
CA THR A 32 -0.91 -12.97 12.48
C THR A 32 0.60 -13.18 12.64
N GLU A 33 1.04 -14.39 13.01
CA GLU A 33 2.47 -14.73 13.17
C GLU A 33 3.27 -14.72 11.85
N LYS A 34 2.62 -15.00 10.71
CA LYS A 34 3.24 -15.05 9.38
C LYS A 34 2.95 -13.80 8.56
N ALA A 35 2.26 -12.83 9.15
CA ALA A 35 1.83 -11.63 8.46
C ALA A 35 3.04 -10.74 8.16
N THR A 36 3.14 -10.28 6.91
CA THR A 36 4.14 -9.28 6.53
C THR A 36 3.87 -7.96 7.27
N PRO A 37 4.88 -7.08 7.43
CA PRO A 37 4.68 -5.77 8.04
C PRO A 37 3.57 -4.96 7.36
N GLU A 38 3.46 -5.08 6.04
CA GLU A 38 2.37 -4.48 5.27
C GLU A 38 1.01 -5.05 5.67
N GLN A 39 0.86 -6.36 5.75
CA GLN A 39 -0.39 -7.00 6.16
C GLN A 39 -0.80 -6.60 7.58
N ARG A 40 0.16 -6.45 8.51
CA ARG A 40 -0.11 -5.94 9.86
C ARG A 40 -0.61 -4.49 9.84
N TRP A 41 0.00 -3.63 9.03
CA TRP A 41 -0.46 -2.25 8.82
C TRP A 41 -1.86 -2.18 8.17
N ILE A 42 -2.14 -3.06 7.21
CA ILE A 42 -3.48 -3.15 6.58
C ILE A 42 -4.53 -3.54 7.63
N ARG A 43 -4.23 -4.53 8.49
CA ARG A 43 -5.13 -4.95 9.58
C ARG A 43 -5.38 -3.83 10.58
N SER A 44 -4.36 -3.08 10.97
CA SER A 44 -4.52 -1.97 11.92
C SER A 44 -5.34 -0.82 11.32
N LEU A 45 -5.21 -0.54 10.02
CA LEU A 45 -6.08 0.40 9.30
C LEU A 45 -7.53 -0.09 9.24
N ALA A 46 -7.73 -1.36 8.89
CA ALA A 46 -9.05 -1.95 8.77
C ALA A 46 -9.82 -1.97 10.11
N ALA A 47 -9.12 -1.96 11.24
CA ALA A 47 -9.72 -1.85 12.56
C ALA A 47 -10.20 -0.42 12.90
N ARG A 48 -9.68 0.62 12.23
CA ARG A 48 -9.90 2.04 12.58
C ARG A 48 -10.73 2.82 11.56
N LEU A 49 -10.79 2.35 10.32
CA LEU A 49 -11.34 3.09 9.18
C LEU A 49 -12.42 2.30 8.44
N SER A 50 -13.33 3.01 7.80
CA SER A 50 -14.33 2.40 6.92
C SER A 50 -13.70 1.77 5.67
N PHE A 51 -14.35 0.75 5.12
CA PHE A 51 -13.83 -0.07 4.02
C PHE A 51 -13.30 0.75 2.83
N GLY A 52 -14.05 1.75 2.35
CA GLY A 52 -13.62 2.59 1.23
C GLY A 52 -12.33 3.37 1.54
N LYS A 53 -12.21 3.92 2.75
CA LYS A 53 -10.99 4.65 3.18
C LYS A 53 -9.79 3.71 3.28
N VAL A 54 -10.00 2.49 3.76
CA VAL A 54 -8.96 1.46 3.82
C VAL A 54 -8.44 1.12 2.42
N LEU A 55 -9.33 0.89 1.45
CA LEU A 55 -8.92 0.57 0.07
C LEU A 55 -8.12 1.69 -0.57
N VAL A 56 -8.56 2.94 -0.41
CA VAL A 56 -7.84 4.10 -0.95
C VAL A 56 -6.46 4.25 -0.30
N ALA A 57 -6.36 4.03 1.02
CA ALA A 57 -5.08 4.10 1.72
C ALA A 57 -4.09 3.02 1.23
N ILE A 58 -4.56 1.79 1.02
CA ILE A 58 -3.75 0.69 0.49
C ILE A 58 -3.31 1.00 -0.95
N ALA A 59 -4.25 1.42 -1.81
CA ALA A 59 -3.96 1.79 -3.18
C ALA A 59 -2.92 2.93 -3.27
N ASN A 60 -3.03 3.94 -2.41
CA ASN A 60 -2.07 5.05 -2.38
C ASN A 60 -0.68 4.58 -1.96
N LYS A 61 -0.59 3.66 -0.99
CA LYS A 61 0.69 3.06 -0.57
C LYS A 61 1.33 2.25 -1.71
N HIS A 62 0.55 1.42 -2.41
CA HIS A 62 1.03 0.65 -3.56
C HIS A 62 1.48 1.57 -4.71
N ALA A 63 0.73 2.63 -5.01
CA ALA A 63 1.11 3.61 -6.01
C ALA A 63 2.46 4.26 -5.66
N ARG A 64 2.71 4.58 -4.38
CA ARG A 64 3.99 5.13 -3.94
C ARG A 64 5.14 4.11 -4.06
N GLN A 65 4.92 2.85 -3.71
CA GLN A 65 5.92 1.79 -3.89
C GLN A 65 6.26 1.59 -5.38
N LEU A 66 5.25 1.47 -6.24
CA LEU A 66 5.42 1.39 -7.69
C LEU A 66 6.18 2.59 -8.25
N TRP A 67 5.85 3.81 -7.80
CA TRP A 67 6.56 5.00 -8.23
C TRP A 67 8.04 4.97 -7.83
N VAL A 68 8.36 4.54 -6.60
CA VAL A 68 9.76 4.41 -6.17
C VAL A 68 10.49 3.39 -7.02
N MET A 69 9.88 2.22 -7.26
CA MET A 69 10.44 1.18 -8.11
C MET A 69 10.72 1.67 -9.53
N LEU A 70 9.74 2.35 -10.15
CA LEU A 70 9.87 2.88 -11.51
C LEU A 70 10.84 4.06 -11.62
N ALA A 71 10.87 4.94 -10.61
CA ALA A 71 11.70 6.14 -10.65
C ALA A 71 13.17 5.88 -10.32
N HIS A 72 13.47 4.82 -9.54
CA HIS A 72 14.83 4.50 -9.10
C HIS A 72 15.34 3.17 -9.67
N ASP A 73 14.57 2.51 -10.53
CA ASP A 73 14.87 1.19 -11.10
C ASP A 73 15.24 0.16 -10.03
N VAL A 74 14.44 0.12 -8.96
CA VAL A 74 14.65 -0.78 -7.82
C VAL A 74 13.60 -1.87 -7.77
N ASP A 75 14.03 -3.07 -7.35
CA ASP A 75 13.14 -4.21 -7.17
C ASP A 75 12.16 -4.03 -6.00
N TYR A 76 11.06 -4.79 -6.04
CA TYR A 76 10.07 -4.79 -4.98
C TYR A 76 10.63 -5.42 -3.70
N ASP A 77 10.60 -4.66 -2.60
CA ASP A 77 10.96 -5.13 -1.27
C ASP A 77 9.75 -5.08 -0.30
N PRO A 78 9.21 -6.23 0.14
CA PRO A 78 8.08 -6.27 1.07
C PRO A 78 8.43 -5.75 2.47
N CYS A 79 9.72 -5.64 2.80
CA CYS A 79 10.22 -5.13 4.07
C CYS A 79 10.67 -3.66 4.00
N ALA A 80 10.51 -2.98 2.85
CA ALA A 80 10.98 -1.61 2.65
C ALA A 80 10.43 -0.62 3.69
N SER A 81 9.18 -0.82 4.13
CA SER A 81 8.56 0.02 5.17
C SER A 81 9.25 -0.08 6.54
N GLN A 82 9.87 -1.22 6.87
CA GLN A 82 10.65 -1.37 8.11
C GLN A 82 12.02 -0.70 8.00
N ARG A 83 12.59 -0.64 6.79
CA ARG A 83 13.91 -0.01 6.55
C ARG A 83 13.84 1.52 6.63
N HIS A 84 12.64 2.09 6.44
CA HIS A 84 12.42 3.53 6.55
C HIS A 84 12.79 4.02 7.97
N PRO A 85 13.58 5.10 8.09
CA PRO A 85 14.18 5.53 9.36
C PRO A 85 13.17 5.75 10.51
N MET A 86 11.91 6.06 10.19
CA MET A 86 10.82 6.21 11.16
C MET A 86 10.50 4.93 11.96
N HIS A 87 10.75 3.72 11.43
CA HIS A 87 10.47 2.45 12.12
C HIS A 87 11.71 1.84 12.81
N ARG A 88 12.91 2.34 12.49
CA ARG A 88 14.18 1.82 13.03
C ARG A 88 14.33 2.09 14.54
N LEU A 89 13.66 3.13 15.05
CA LEU A 89 13.66 3.51 16.47
C LEU A 89 12.86 2.55 17.37
N THR A 90 12.06 1.65 16.80
CA THR A 90 11.21 0.71 17.56
C THR A 90 11.81 -0.69 17.71
N GLN A 91 12.94 -0.99 17.05
CA GLN A 91 13.60 -2.31 17.12
C GLN A 91 14.86 -2.35 17.99
N LEU A 92 15.26 -1.23 18.60
CA LEU A 92 16.42 -1.11 19.48
C LEU A 92 16.06 -0.87 20.96
N ALA A 93 14.80 -1.15 21.34
CA ALA A 93 14.28 -1.13 22.71
C ALA A 93 13.62 -2.47 23.01
#